data_AF-A0AAN4PDY6-F1
#
_entry.id   AF-A0AAN4PDY6-F1
#
_cell.length_a   1.000
_cell.length_b   1.000
_cell.length_c   1.000
_cell.angle_alpha   90.00
_cell.angle_beta   90.00
_cell.angle_gamma   90.00
#
_symmetry.space_group_name_H-M   'P 1'
#
loop_
_entity.id
_entity.type
_entity.pdbx_description
1 polymer ?
#
loop_
_entity_poly.entity_id
_entity_poly.type
_entity_poly.pdbx_seq_one_letter_code
_entity_poly.pdbx_strand_id
1 'polypeptide(L)'
;MPDYRKGEKVRYKPVGGPESKTSEAVGIIREVATQPTQMTGRNVAASDEEPRYTVSYYFLQCVAAELTLTWGGKIENARTHKQSAIKESNILGPEE
;
A
#
# COMPACT_ATOMS: atom_id res chain seq x y z
N MET A 1 -10.43 10.69 10.77
CA MET A 1 -9.23 10.11 11.42
C MET A 1 -8.92 8.84 10.64
N PRO A 2 -7.66 8.60 10.24
CA PRO A 2 -7.31 7.45 9.39
C PRO A 2 -7.56 6.12 10.12
N ASP A 3 -8.19 5.17 9.45
CA ASP A 3 -8.53 3.86 10.02
C ASP A 3 -7.29 2.98 10.20
N TYR A 4 -6.27 3.17 9.34
CA TYR A 4 -5.03 2.40 9.36
C TYR A 4 -3.81 3.23 9.77
N ARG A 5 -2.86 2.58 10.44
CA ARG A 5 -1.62 3.21 10.94
C ARG A 5 -0.37 2.66 10.27
N LYS A 6 0.70 3.47 10.30
CA LYS A 6 2.03 3.05 9.86
C LYS A 6 2.50 1.81 10.62
N GLY A 7 2.92 0.79 9.89
CA GLY A 7 3.36 -0.51 10.40
C GLY A 7 2.30 -1.60 10.36
N GLU A 8 1.04 -1.28 10.10
CA GLU A 8 -0.03 -2.27 10.02
C GLU A 8 0.04 -3.07 8.73
N LYS A 9 -0.26 -4.37 8.85
CA LYS A 9 -0.39 -5.32 7.75
C LYS A 9 -1.84 -5.29 7.25
N VAL A 10 -1.99 -5.00 5.97
CA VAL A 10 -3.30 -4.83 5.34
C VAL A 10 -3.39 -5.57 4.03
N ARG A 11 -4.60 -6.03 3.72
CA ARG A 11 -5.00 -6.49 2.40
C ARG A 11 -5.51 -5.30 1.59
N TYR A 12 -5.08 -5.17 0.34
CA TYR A 12 -5.44 -4.04 -0.50
C TYR A 12 -5.48 -4.43 -1.97
N LYS A 13 -6.13 -3.59 -2.80
CA LYS A 13 -6.13 -3.73 -4.26
C LYS A 13 -5.14 -2.75 -4.91
N PRO A 14 -3.99 -3.23 -5.44
CA PRO A 14 -2.98 -2.37 -6.08
C PRO A 14 -3.45 -1.76 -7.40
N VAL A 15 -4.38 -2.41 -8.09
CA VAL A 15 -4.87 -2.02 -9.41
C VAL A 15 -6.39 -1.96 -9.37
N GLY A 16 -6.97 -0.90 -9.90
CA GLY A 16 -8.43 -0.69 -9.89
C GLY A 16 -8.96 -0.16 -8.55
N GLY A 17 -10.21 0.29 -8.55
CA GLY A 17 -10.91 0.71 -7.33
C GLY A 17 -11.39 -0.48 -6.48
N PRO A 18 -12.01 -0.24 -5.31
CA PRO A 18 -12.53 -1.30 -4.44
C PRO A 18 -13.40 -2.33 -5.17
N GLU A 19 -14.24 -1.87 -6.10
CA GLU A 19 -15.15 -2.71 -6.89
C GLU A 19 -14.50 -3.44 -8.07
N SER A 20 -13.20 -3.24 -8.30
CA SER A 20 -12.50 -3.91 -9.40
C SER A 20 -12.31 -5.39 -9.12
N LYS A 21 -12.51 -6.23 -10.14
CA LYS A 21 -12.24 -7.70 -10.11
C LYS A 21 -10.75 -8.03 -10.26
N THR A 22 -9.89 -7.14 -9.76
CA THR A 22 -8.43 -7.29 -9.80
C THR A 22 -7.96 -8.06 -8.57
N SER A 23 -6.79 -8.69 -8.68
CA SER A 23 -6.17 -9.43 -7.58
C SER A 23 -5.89 -8.52 -6.38
N GLU A 24 -6.17 -9.05 -5.21
CA GLU A 24 -5.76 -8.47 -3.93
C GLU A 24 -4.28 -8.79 -3.64
N ALA A 25 -3.65 -7.95 -2.82
CA ALA A 25 -2.28 -8.10 -2.35
C ALA A 25 -2.20 -7.79 -0.86
N VAL A 26 -1.19 -8.36 -0.19
CA VAL A 26 -0.88 -8.08 1.20
C VAL A 26 0.35 -7.18 1.28
N GLY A 27 0.31 -6.19 2.16
CA GLY A 27 1.44 -5.30 2.38
C GLY A 27 1.36 -4.56 3.69
N ILE A 28 2.39 -3.76 3.97
CA ILE A 28 2.51 -3.00 5.21
C ILE A 28 2.44 -1.51 4.90
N ILE A 29 1.65 -0.79 5.71
CA ILE A 29 1.53 0.67 5.62
C ILE A 29 2.87 1.30 6.03
N ARG A 30 3.51 2.02 5.11
CA ARG A 30 4.78 2.74 5.35
C ARG A 30 4.58 4.18 5.74
N GLU A 31 3.62 4.85 5.12
CA GLU A 31 3.37 6.27 5.30
C GLU A 31 1.86 6.52 5.22
N VAL A 32 1.39 7.42 6.07
CA VAL A 32 0.01 7.90 6.10
C VAL A 32 0.08 9.42 5.95
N ALA A 33 -0.63 9.95 4.96
CA ALA A 33 -0.81 11.38 4.78
C ALA A 33 -2.28 11.72 4.99
N THR A 34 -2.55 12.64 5.90
CA THR A 34 -3.87 13.23 6.16
C THR A 34 -3.93 14.70 5.74
N GLN A 35 -2.84 15.22 5.17
CA GLN A 35 -2.75 16.58 4.64
C GLN A 35 -2.12 16.55 3.24
N PRO A 36 -2.43 17.52 2.36
CA PRO A 36 -1.86 17.59 1.03
C PRO A 36 -0.33 17.60 1.10
N THR A 37 0.32 16.63 0.47
CA THR A 37 1.76 16.44 0.56
C THR A 37 2.32 15.80 -0.71
N GLN A 38 3.63 15.70 -0.83
CA GLN A 38 4.27 14.90 -1.86
C GLN A 38 4.45 13.46 -1.39
N MET A 39 3.85 12.52 -2.14
CA MET A 39 4.08 11.09 -1.95
C MET A 39 4.52 10.48 -3.28
N THR A 40 5.49 9.56 -3.24
CA THR A 40 6.00 8.88 -4.45
C THR A 40 6.46 9.84 -5.57
N GLY A 41 6.96 11.03 -5.20
CA GLY A 41 7.41 12.06 -6.15
C GLY A 41 6.26 12.80 -6.87
N ARG A 42 5.03 12.75 -6.34
CA ARG A 42 3.86 13.45 -6.89
C ARG A 42 3.12 14.20 -5.80
N ASN A 43 2.50 15.32 -6.16
CA ASN A 43 1.55 16.00 -5.28
C ASN A 43 0.30 15.14 -5.11
N VAL A 44 0.00 14.80 -3.87
CA VAL A 44 -1.16 14.00 -3.48
C VAL A 44 -2.06 14.86 -2.62
N ALA A 45 -3.31 15.03 -3.06
CA ALA A 45 -4.36 15.61 -2.23
C ALA A 45 -4.81 14.54 -1.22
N ALA A 46 -4.44 14.76 0.04
CA ALA A 46 -4.86 13.96 1.18
C ALA A 46 -5.55 14.88 2.19
N SER A 47 -6.54 14.34 2.90
CA SER A 47 -7.27 15.02 3.96
C SER A 47 -7.56 14.03 5.10
N ASP A 48 -8.11 14.51 6.22
CA ASP A 48 -8.54 13.64 7.32
C ASP A 48 -9.74 12.74 6.96
N GLU A 49 -10.48 13.08 5.90
CA GLU A 49 -11.60 12.31 5.33
C GLU A 49 -11.18 11.42 4.16
N GLU A 50 -10.14 11.82 3.40
CA GLU A 50 -9.54 11.02 2.33
C GLU A 50 -8.02 10.86 2.58
N PRO A 51 -7.62 10.04 3.57
CA PRO A 51 -6.21 9.79 3.83
C PRO A 51 -5.57 8.96 2.71
N ARG A 52 -4.26 9.13 2.57
CA ARG A 52 -3.44 8.51 1.51
C ARG A 52 -2.33 7.68 2.10
N TYR A 53 -2.15 6.49 1.55
CA TYR A 53 -1.28 5.47 2.12
C TYR A 53 -0.20 5.04 1.13
N THR A 54 1.03 4.91 1.61
CA THR A 54 2.07 4.17 0.90
C THR A 54 2.10 2.76 1.48
N VAL A 55 1.85 1.75 0.65
CA VAL A 55 1.99 0.34 1.07
C VAL A 55 3.26 -0.24 0.43
N SER A 56 3.97 -1.07 1.19
CA SER A 56 5.07 -1.91 0.67
C SER A 56 4.65 -3.36 0.70
N TYR A 57 4.91 -4.09 -0.38
CA TYR A 57 4.81 -5.55 -0.33
C TYR A 57 6.01 -6.12 0.42
N TYR A 58 5.89 -7.31 0.99
CA TYR A 58 7.01 -8.11 1.46
C TYR A 58 6.94 -9.46 0.74
N PHE A 59 8.09 -10.08 0.55
CA PHE A 59 8.16 -11.43 0.01
C PHE A 59 9.04 -12.27 0.93
N LEU A 60 8.66 -13.53 1.13
CA LEU A 60 9.54 -14.47 1.79
C LEU A 60 10.66 -14.84 0.82
N GLN A 61 11.90 -14.63 1.24
CA GLN A 61 13.07 -15.11 0.53
C GLN A 61 13.63 -16.31 1.28
N CYS A 62 13.67 -17.44 0.60
CA CYS A 62 14.27 -18.66 1.14
C CYS A 62 15.76 -18.63 0.77
N VAL A 63 16.63 -18.43 1.75
CA VAL A 63 18.09 -18.45 1.55
C VAL A 63 18.67 -19.50 2.48
N ALA A 64 19.38 -20.47 1.92
CA ALA A 64 20.08 -21.51 2.68
C ALA A 64 19.23 -22.21 3.77
N ALA A 65 18.00 -22.60 3.42
CA ALA A 65 17.04 -23.27 4.31
C ALA A 65 16.48 -22.43 5.49
N GLU A 66 16.79 -21.14 5.56
CA GLU A 66 16.14 -20.19 6.46
C GLU A 66 15.14 -19.31 5.69
N LEU A 67 13.95 -19.13 6.26
CA LEU A 67 12.92 -18.22 5.74
C LEU A 67 13.17 -16.83 6.33
N THR A 68 13.56 -15.88 5.49
CA THR A 68 13.70 -14.47 5.89
C THR A 68 12.60 -13.63 5.24
N LEU A 69 11.97 -12.75 6.04
CA LEU A 69 11.00 -11.78 5.54
C LEU A 69 11.77 -10.57 5.01
N THR A 70 11.82 -10.44 3.69
CA THR A 70 12.46 -9.31 3.02
C THR A 70 11.42 -8.30 2.59
N TRP A 71 11.68 -7.03 2.87
CA TRP A 71 10.83 -5.94 2.43
C TRP A 71 10.92 -5.81 0.91
N GLY A 72 9.78 -5.96 0.24
CA GLY A 72 9.60 -5.62 -1.15
C GLY A 72 9.52 -4.11 -1.35
N GLY A 73 9.85 -3.67 -2.56
CA GLY A 73 9.93 -2.27 -2.93
C GLY A 73 8.58 -1.53 -2.90
N LYS A 74 8.57 -0.34 -3.51
CA LYS A 74 7.34 0.45 -3.68
C LYS A 74 6.40 -0.25 -4.66
N ILE A 75 5.09 -0.07 -4.47
CA ILE A 75 4.09 -0.61 -5.38
C ILE A 75 4.09 0.21 -6.65
N GLU A 76 4.33 -0.48 -7.76
CA GLU A 76 4.35 0.08 -9.09
C GLU A 76 3.29 -0.60 -9.95
N ASN A 77 2.49 0.19 -10.64
CA ASN A 77 1.54 -0.35 -11.59
C ASN A 77 2.30 -0.97 -12.78
N ALA A 78 2.19 -2.29 -12.95
CA ALA A 78 2.94 -3.04 -13.96
C ALA A 78 2.71 -2.60 -15.42
N ARG A 79 1.58 -1.94 -15.73
CA ARG A 79 1.26 -1.45 -17.08
C ARG A 79 1.81 -0.06 -17.35
N THR A 80 1.86 0.80 -16.33
CA THR A 80 2.21 2.22 -16.49
C THR A 80 3.55 2.57 -15.87
N HIS A 81 4.18 1.65 -15.14
CA HIS A 81 5.39 1.86 -14.33
C HIS A 81 5.26 3.02 -13.34
N LYS A 82 4.02 3.32 -12.93
CA LYS A 82 3.72 4.44 -12.02
C LYS A 82 3.59 3.93 -10.60
N GLN A 83 4.37 4.54 -9.71
CA GLN A 83 4.17 4.48 -8.28
C GLN A 83 3.11 5.51 -7.88
N SER A 84 2.20 5.14 -6.99
CA SER A 84 1.11 6.01 -6.53
C SER A 84 0.76 5.68 -5.09
N ALA A 85 0.38 6.70 -4.31
CA ALA A 85 -0.28 6.49 -3.02
C ALA A 85 -1.66 5.87 -3.23
N ILE A 86 -2.03 4.96 -2.34
CA ILE A 86 -3.27 4.19 -2.37
C ILE A 86 -4.31 4.93 -1.51
N LYS A 87 -5.58 4.89 -1.94
CA LYS A 87 -6.70 5.42 -1.15
C LYS A 87 -7.07 4.44 -0.04
N GLU A 88 -7.62 4.95 1.06
CA GLU A 88 -8.19 4.10 2.11
C GLU A 88 -9.22 3.11 1.58
N SER A 89 -10.07 3.54 0.64
CA SER A 89 -11.09 2.69 0.02
C SER A 89 -10.55 1.53 -0.81
N ASN A 90 -9.25 1.52 -1.14
CA ASN A 90 -8.61 0.38 -1.80
C ASN A 90 -8.07 -0.65 -0.78
N ILE A 91 -8.10 -0.35 0.52
CA ILE A 91 -7.72 -1.26 1.59
C ILE A 91 -8.95 -2.09 1.97
N LEU A 92 -8.83 -3.40 1.87
CA LEU A 92 -9.91 -4.36 2.10
C LEU A 92 -10.08 -4.70 3.59
N GLY A 93 -9.02 -4.49 4.37
CA GLY A 93 -9.01 -4.76 5.81
C GLY A 93 -7.63 -5.17 6.31
N PRO A 94 -7.48 -5.39 7.63
CA PRO A 94 -6.29 -5.98 8.20
C PRO A 94 -6.04 -7.42 7.67
N GLU A 95 -4.77 -7.81 7.65
CA GLU A 95 -4.37 -9.22 7.54
C GLU A 95 -4.64 -9.90 8.89
N GLU A 96 -5.49 -10.95 8.90
CA GLU A 96 -5.73 -11.82 10.08
C GLU A 96 -4.64 -12.90 10.21
#